data_AF-F3AYC8-F1
#
_entry.id   AF-F3AYC8-F1
#
_cell.length_a   1.000
_cell.length_b   1.000
_cell.length_c   1.000
_cell.angle_alpha   90.00
_cell.angle_beta   90.00
_cell.angle_gamma   90.00
#
_symmetry.space_group_name_H-M   'P 1'
#
loop_
_entity.id
_entity.type
_entity.pdbx_description
1 polymer ?
#
loop_
_entity_poly.entity_id
_entity_poly.type
_entity_poly.pdbx_seq_one_letter_code
_entity_poly.pdbx_strand_id
1 'polypeptide(L)'
;MLKANERRQKILEILCVRRQETMENLAQEFNVTIRTIRNDIEELTLAHPIETVRGRYGGGVRVADGYYLGRKYLKPNQQELLKRLSENLTGEDLATMNSILSEFALTKRAEK
;
A
#
# COMPACT_ATOMS: atom_id res chain seq x y z
N MET A 1 9.09 25.06 4.07
CA MET A 1 9.31 23.72 3.49
C MET A 1 9.03 22.69 4.59
N LEU A 2 8.13 21.74 4.36
CA LEU A 2 7.86 20.67 5.33
C LEU A 2 9.13 19.85 5.61
N LYS A 3 9.29 19.36 6.84
CA LYS A 3 10.36 18.41 7.15
C LYS A 3 10.13 17.10 6.39
N ALA A 4 11.20 16.33 6.14
CA ALA A 4 11.11 15.09 5.38
C ALA A 4 10.06 14.11 5.95
N ASN A 5 10.05 13.92 7.27
CA ASN A 5 9.10 13.00 7.93
C ASN A 5 7.64 13.47 7.80
N GLU A 6 7.37 14.76 7.97
CA GLU A 6 6.02 15.33 7.80
C GLU A 6 5.54 15.19 6.35
N ARG A 7 6.44 15.39 5.38
CA ARG A 7 6.12 15.21 3.96
C ARG A 7 5.85 13.74 3.64
N ARG A 8 6.68 12.81 4.10
CA ARG A 8 6.49 11.35 3.94
C ARG A 8 5.16 10.89 4.53
N GLN A 9 4.80 11.40 5.71
CA GLN A 9 3.50 11.13 6.34
C GLN A 9 2.33 11.62 5.48
N LYS A 10 2.41 12.85 4.95
CA LYS A 10 1.37 13.36 4.04
C LYS A 10 1.30 12.61 2.72
N ILE A 11 2.43 12.18 2.16
CA ILE A 11 2.45 11.34 0.95
C ILE A 11 1.69 10.04 1.21
N LEU A 12 1.92 9.38 2.36
CA LEU A 12 1.17 8.18 2.74
C LEU A 12 -0.33 8.43 2.84
N GLU A 13 -0.75 9.53 3.47
CA GLU A 13 -2.15 9.92 3.59
C GLU A 13 -2.80 10.12 2.22
N ILE A 14 -2.14 10.85 1.33
CA ILE A 14 -2.58 11.05 -0.05
C ILE A 14 -2.73 9.71 -0.76
N LEU A 15 -1.73 8.83 -0.67
CA LEU A 15 -1.77 7.51 -1.31
C LEU A 15 -2.87 6.62 -0.73
N CYS A 16 -3.17 6.69 0.57
CA CYS A 16 -4.26 5.92 1.16
C CYS A 16 -5.63 6.35 0.60
N VAL A 17 -5.81 7.64 0.31
CA VAL A 17 -7.07 8.19 -0.24
C VAL A 17 -7.16 8.01 -1.75
N ARG A 18 -6.14 8.46 -2.49
CA ARG A 18 -6.15 8.50 -3.96
C ARG A 18 -5.70 7.19 -4.61
N ARG A 19 -5.13 6.27 -3.82
CA ARG A 19 -4.54 4.97 -4.20
C ARG A 19 -3.32 5.04 -5.10
N GLN A 20 -3.27 5.95 -6.05
CA GLN A 20 -2.15 6.12 -6.96
C GLN A 20 -1.93 7.60 -7.25
N GLU A 21 -0.66 8.00 -7.37
CA GLU A 21 -0.26 9.35 -7.75
C GLU A 21 1.00 9.34 -8.64
N THR A 22 1.24 10.44 -9.35
CA THR A 22 2.48 10.63 -10.12
C THR A 22 3.53 11.35 -9.28
N MET A 23 4.81 11.13 -9.61
CA MET A 23 5.91 11.80 -8.90
C MET A 23 5.89 13.31 -9.16
N GLU A 24 5.47 13.70 -10.37
CA GLU A 24 5.31 15.08 -10.83
C GLU A 24 4.22 15.81 -10.03
N ASN A 25 3.05 15.19 -9.86
CA ASN A 25 1.94 15.76 -9.08
C ASN A 25 2.35 15.97 -7.62
N LEU A 26 2.97 14.95 -7.00
CA LEU A 26 3.46 15.06 -5.63
C LEU A 26 4.52 16.15 -5.50
N ALA A 27 5.46 16.23 -6.45
CA ALA A 27 6.50 17.25 -6.46
C ALA A 27 5.91 18.67 -6.50
N GLN A 28 4.90 18.88 -7.36
CA GLN A 28 4.17 20.13 -7.45
C GLN A 28 3.38 20.43 -6.16
N GLU A 29 2.63 19.47 -5.63
CA GLU A 29 1.80 19.64 -4.42
C GLU A 29 2.64 19.99 -3.18
N PHE A 30 3.83 19.40 -3.06
CA PHE A 30 4.75 19.68 -1.94
C PHE A 30 5.78 20.78 -2.22
N ASN A 31 5.78 21.36 -3.43
CA ASN A 31 6.76 22.34 -3.90
C ASN A 31 8.22 21.88 -3.68
N VAL A 32 8.53 20.66 -4.13
CA VAL A 32 9.87 20.05 -4.07
C VAL A 32 10.25 19.46 -5.42
N THR A 33 11.49 18.99 -5.54
CA THR A 33 11.92 18.32 -6.77
C THR A 33 11.35 16.89 -6.85
N ILE A 34 11.19 16.38 -8.07
CA ILE A 34 10.86 14.96 -8.33
C ILE A 34 11.87 14.02 -7.65
N ARG A 35 13.16 14.41 -7.61
CA ARG A 35 14.22 13.65 -6.92
C ARG A 35 13.93 13.52 -5.42
N THR A 36 13.45 14.59 -4.79
CA THR A 36 13.06 14.57 -3.37
C THR A 36 11.91 13.61 -3.14
N ILE A 37 10.86 13.65 -3.97
CA ILE A 37 9.74 12.72 -3.89
C ILE A 37 10.21 11.27 -4.08
N ARG A 38 11.08 11.00 -5.05
CA ARG A 38 11.60 9.64 -5.28
C ARG A 38 12.31 9.10 -4.04
N ASN A 39 13.17 9.89 -3.40
CA ASN A 39 13.85 9.50 -2.16
C ASN A 39 12.84 9.26 -1.01
N ASP A 40 11.78 10.06 -0.93
CA ASP A 40 10.73 9.86 0.08
C ASP A 40 9.94 8.57 -0.19
N ILE A 41 9.62 8.26 -1.46
CA ILE A 41 8.96 7.00 -1.83
C ILE A 41 9.86 5.80 -1.55
N GLU A 42 11.15 5.87 -1.88
CA GLU A 42 12.11 4.80 -1.59
C GLU A 42 12.15 4.46 -0.10
N GLU A 43 12.20 5.46 0.78
CA GLU A 43 12.10 5.24 2.22
C GLU A 43 10.76 4.61 2.62
N LEU A 44 9.65 5.15 2.09
CA LEU A 44 8.32 4.68 2.43
C LEU A 44 8.09 3.21 2.02
N THR A 45 8.62 2.78 0.88
CA THR A 45 8.53 1.40 0.41
C THR A 45 9.23 0.39 1.35
N LEU A 46 10.17 0.83 2.19
CA LEU A 46 10.81 -0.05 3.18
C LEU A 46 9.86 -0.48 4.31
N ALA A 47 8.91 0.39 4.67
CA ALA A 47 8.02 0.19 5.83
C ALA A 47 6.54 0.03 5.48
N HIS A 48 6.15 0.42 4.26
CA HIS A 48 4.76 0.48 3.82
C HIS A 48 4.59 -0.28 2.51
N PRO A 49 3.40 -0.84 2.24
CA PRO A 49 3.14 -1.60 1.03
C PRO A 49 2.93 -0.67 -0.18
N ILE A 50 3.95 0.12 -0.50
CA ILE A 50 3.99 1.07 -1.61
C ILE A 50 4.86 0.49 -2.73
N GLU A 51 4.38 0.61 -3.96
CA GLU A 51 5.07 0.16 -5.16
C GLU A 51 5.14 1.29 -6.20
N THR A 52 6.24 1.33 -6.94
CA THR A 52 6.37 2.22 -8.09
C THR A 52 5.80 1.55 -9.33
N VAL A 53 4.88 2.23 -10.01
CA VAL A 53 4.28 1.75 -11.26
C VAL A 53 5.05 2.36 -12.44
N ARG A 54 5.47 1.53 -13.40
CA ARG A 54 6.14 2.00 -14.62
C ARG A 54 5.12 2.26 -15.72
N GLY A 55 5.27 3.35 -16.48
CA GLY A 55 4.44 3.62 -17.67
C GLY A 55 4.42 5.08 -18.09
N ARG A 56 4.30 5.33 -19.41
CA ARG A 56 4.30 6.67 -20.02
C ARG A 56 3.05 7.50 -19.70
N TYR A 57 1.90 6.84 -19.50
CA TYR A 57 0.58 7.49 -19.31
C TYR A 57 -0.14 7.04 -18.03
N GLY A 58 0.58 6.42 -17.10
CA GLY A 58 0.00 5.88 -15.87
C GLY A 58 1.04 5.33 -14.88
N GLY A 59 2.30 5.75 -15.03
CA GLY A 59 3.35 5.47 -14.05
C GLY A 59 3.19 6.32 -12.79
N GLY A 60 4.06 6.09 -11.81
CA GLY A 60 4.06 6.83 -10.56
C GLY A 60 4.25 5.91 -9.37
N VAL A 61 3.46 6.14 -8.33
CA VAL A 61 3.52 5.41 -7.08
C VAL A 61 2.12 5.05 -6.61
N ARG A 62 1.96 3.83 -6.10
CA ARG A 62 0.69 3.27 -5.65
C ARG A 62 0.87 2.58 -4.30
N VAL A 63 -0.18 2.57 -3.50
CA VAL A 63 -0.26 1.76 -2.27
C VAL A 63 -1.12 0.52 -2.50
N ALA A 64 -0.79 -0.59 -1.84
CA ALA A 64 -1.56 -1.81 -1.93
C ALA A 64 -3.04 -1.60 -1.56
N ASP A 65 -3.93 -2.34 -2.24
CA ASP A 65 -5.35 -2.27 -1.97
C ASP A 65 -5.65 -2.79 -0.56
N GLY A 66 -6.55 -2.08 0.11
CA GLY A 66 -6.93 -2.34 1.50
C GLY A 66 -5.99 -1.71 2.54
N TYR A 67 -4.89 -1.07 2.11
CA TYR A 67 -4.01 -0.36 3.04
C TYR A 67 -4.62 0.97 3.52
N TYR A 68 -4.58 1.18 4.82
CA TYR A 68 -5.02 2.36 5.55
C TYR A 68 -4.05 2.58 6.73
N LEU A 69 -3.74 3.84 7.00
CA LEU A 69 -2.88 4.21 8.12
C LEU A 69 -3.51 3.78 9.46
N GLY A 70 -2.67 3.31 10.39
CA GLY A 70 -3.09 2.92 11.73
C GLY A 70 -3.75 1.54 11.86
N ARG A 71 -4.01 0.83 10.74
CA ARG A 71 -4.49 -0.55 10.78
C ARG A 71 -3.35 -1.55 10.90
N LYS A 72 -3.64 -2.68 11.57
CA LYS A 72 -2.75 -3.85 11.59
C LYS A 72 -3.10 -4.75 10.42
N TYR A 73 -2.08 -5.32 9.79
CA TYR A 73 -2.21 -6.22 8.65
C TYR A 73 -1.48 -7.52 8.93
N LEU A 74 -1.98 -8.61 8.33
CA LEU A 74 -1.27 -9.88 8.36
C LEU A 74 0.04 -9.75 7.59
N LYS A 75 1.11 -10.32 8.16
CA LYS A 75 2.35 -10.52 7.43
C LYS A 75 2.12 -11.50 6.28
N PRO A 76 2.91 -11.42 5.19
CA PRO A 76 2.74 -12.31 4.03
C PRO A 76 2.67 -13.80 4.40
N ASN A 77 3.54 -14.26 5.31
CA ASN A 77 3.57 -15.63 5.81
C ASN A 77 2.32 -16.02 6.63
N GLN A 78 1.78 -15.09 7.42
CA GLN A 78 0.55 -15.32 8.19
C GLN A 78 -0.64 -15.47 7.24
N GLN A 79 -0.74 -14.59 6.24
CA GLN A 79 -1.79 -14.65 5.23
C GLN A 79 -1.72 -15.94 4.41
N GLU A 80 -0.51 -16.36 4.02
CA GLU A 80 -0.30 -17.62 3.29
C GLU A 80 -0.71 -18.84 4.11
N LEU A 81 -0.33 -18.89 5.40
CA LEU A 81 -0.74 -19.97 6.30
C LEU A 81 -2.26 -20.06 6.40
N LEU A 82 -2.94 -18.93 6.65
CA LEU A 82 -4.39 -18.91 6.80
C LEU A 82 -5.11 -19.30 5.51
N LYS A 83 -4.61 -18.87 4.33
CA LYS A 83 -5.12 -19.31 3.04
C LYS A 83 -5.02 -20.83 2.87
N ARG A 84 -3.85 -21.41 3.14
CA ARG A 84 -3.66 -22.87 3.03
C ARG A 84 -4.57 -23.64 4.00
N LEU A 85 -4.77 -23.14 5.21
CA LEU A 85 -5.68 -23.76 6.17
C LEU A 85 -7.14 -23.64 5.72
N SER A 86 -7.53 -22.53 5.11
CA SER A 86 -8.90 -22.30 4.64
C SER A 86 -9.39 -23.33 3.61
N GLU A 87 -8.47 -23.92 2.82
CA GLU A 87 -8.79 -24.97 1.83
C GLU A 87 -9.41 -26.23 2.46
N ASN A 88 -9.15 -26.46 3.75
CA ASN A 88 -9.64 -27.63 4.49
C ASN A 88 -10.81 -27.30 5.43
N LEU A 89 -11.26 -26.04 5.47
CA LEU A 89 -12.38 -25.60 6.30
C LEU A 89 -13.67 -25.59 5.51
N THR A 90 -14.80 -25.82 6.18
CA THR A 90 -16.14 -25.74 5.59
C THR A 90 -17.11 -25.06 6.56
N GLY A 91 -18.27 -24.64 6.07
CA GLY A 91 -19.32 -24.05 6.90
C GLY A 91 -18.88 -22.77 7.62
N GLU A 92 -19.16 -22.69 8.91
CA GLU A 92 -18.94 -21.51 9.75
C GLU A 92 -17.46 -21.18 9.95
N ASP A 93 -16.60 -22.19 10.07
CA ASP A 93 -15.15 -21.99 10.22
C ASP A 93 -14.54 -21.34 8.98
N LEU A 94 -14.98 -21.76 7.79
CA LEU A 94 -14.56 -21.14 6.53
C LEU A 94 -15.07 -19.69 6.43
N ALA A 95 -16.30 -19.43 6.84
CA ALA A 95 -16.85 -18.06 6.85
C ALA A 95 -16.05 -17.15 7.79
N THR A 96 -15.71 -17.64 8.98
CA THR A 96 -14.88 -16.91 9.95
C THR A 96 -13.48 -16.66 9.42
N MET A 97 -12.85 -17.69 8.82
CA MET A 97 -11.52 -17.56 8.19
C MET A 97 -11.52 -16.51 7.07
N ASN A 98 -12.55 -16.51 6.22
CA ASN A 98 -12.70 -15.53 5.15
C ASN A 98 -12.92 -14.11 5.69
N SER A 99 -13.65 -13.96 6.80
CA SER A 99 -13.81 -12.67 7.49
C SER A 99 -12.45 -12.12 7.94
N ILE A 100 -11.64 -12.94 8.65
CA ILE A 100 -10.29 -12.56 9.11
C ILE A 100 -9.41 -12.15 7.92
N LEU A 101 -9.41 -12.95 6.84
CA LEU A 101 -8.65 -12.62 5.64
C LEU A 101 -9.15 -11.31 5.01
N SER A 102 -10.46 -11.08 4.92
CA SER A 102 -11.01 -9.84 4.34
C SER A 102 -10.66 -8.59 5.15
N GLU A 103 -10.56 -8.70 6.48
CA GLU A 103 -10.31 -7.57 7.36
C GLU A 103 -8.82 -7.21 7.44
N PHE A 104 -7.95 -8.23 7.45
CA PHE A 104 -6.53 -8.05 7.77
C PHE A 104 -5.56 -8.37 6.63
N ALA A 105 -6.01 -9.00 5.54
CA ALA A 105 -5.14 -9.26 4.40
C ALA A 105 -5.01 -8.03 3.50
N LEU A 106 -3.77 -7.75 3.08
CA LEU A 106 -3.54 -6.79 2.01
C LEU A 106 -3.70 -7.48 0.66
N THR A 107 -4.38 -6.80 -0.26
CA THR A 107 -4.56 -7.30 -1.62
C THR A 107 -3.53 -6.61 -2.51
N LYS A 108 -2.52 -7.37 -2.95
CA LYS A 108 -1.70 -6.91 -4.08
C LYS A 108 -2.53 -7.12 -5.33
N ARG A 109 -2.86 -6.04 -6.05
CA ARG A 109 -3.51 -6.17 -7.36
C ARG A 109 -2.53 -6.89 -8.28
N ALA A 110 -2.97 -8.02 -8.85
CA ALA A 110 -2.19 -8.72 -9.87
C ALA A 110 -1.97 -7.77 -11.06
N GLU A 111 -0.72 -7.64 -11.49
CA GLU A 111 -0.38 -6.99 -12.75
C GLU A 111 -1.12 -7.75 -13.87
N LYS A 112 -2.02 -7.05 -14.56
CA LYS A 112 -2.70 -7.56 -15.76
C LYS A 112 -1.78 -7.45 -16.96
#